data_AF-A0A7V4JJT2-F1
#
_entry.id   AF-A0A7V4JJT2-F1
#
_cell.length_a   1.000
_cell.length_b   1.000
_cell.length_c   1.000
_cell.angle_alpha   90.00
_cell.angle_beta   90.00
_cell.angle_gamma   90.00
#
_symmetry.space_group_name_H-M   'P 1'
#
loop_
_entity.id
_entity.type
_entity.pdbx_description
1 polymer ?
#
loop_
_entity_poly.entity_id
_entity_poly.type
_entity_poly.pdbx_seq_one_letter_code
_entity_poly.pdbx_strand_id
1 'polypeptide(L)'
;MTAFKNTKFSVIAVCIACSSLQAQVHDTLFARFLVNKEVPAAYTPEFAMALSYFPELSQIHIVTKEKNIRTAMAARPSFLSFFRKPSKRTYFLIIDTLHEKGRGLFYLLPVTARVGLIGHELAHVTDYHRRKAPALAGYGIAYCFNKKKIEHRTDEIAMAHGLLSQLYDYARLAFDPAFAGEKYCRYKKKYYYSPGELLQFQFHQNGER
;
A
#
# COMPACT_ATOMS: atom_id res chain seq x y z
N MET A 1 17.40 -59.57 18.79
CA MET A 1 17.66 -58.16 19.18
C MET A 1 18.31 -57.43 18.01
N THR A 2 18.18 -56.10 17.99
CA THR A 2 18.68 -55.10 17.02
C THR A 2 17.92 -54.96 15.70
N ALA A 3 17.57 -53.77 15.22
CA ALA A 3 17.38 -52.46 15.84
C ALA A 3 16.62 -51.61 14.82
N PHE A 4 15.60 -50.90 15.31
CA PHE A 4 14.89 -49.82 14.66
C PHE A 4 15.88 -48.75 14.13
N LYS A 5 16.18 -48.72 12.83
CA LYS A 5 16.89 -47.61 12.18
C LYS A 5 16.42 -47.47 10.73
N ASN A 6 15.42 -46.61 10.46
CA ASN A 6 15.36 -45.81 9.22
C ASN A 6 14.15 -44.86 9.06
N THR A 7 13.48 -44.44 10.13
CA THR A 7 12.31 -43.54 10.00
C THR A 7 12.63 -42.04 10.04
N LYS A 8 13.87 -41.63 10.32
CA LYS A 8 14.23 -40.20 10.46
C LYS A 8 14.55 -39.50 9.12
N PHE A 9 14.90 -40.24 8.07
CA PHE A 9 15.25 -39.66 6.76
C PHE A 9 14.03 -39.28 5.90
N SER A 10 12.84 -39.83 6.18
CA SER A 10 11.63 -39.58 5.38
C SER A 10 10.88 -38.32 5.77
N VAL A 11 10.96 -37.87 7.03
CA VAL A 11 10.17 -36.72 7.51
C VAL A 11 10.80 -35.39 7.12
N ILE A 12 12.13 -35.28 7.21
CA ILE A 12 12.87 -34.04 6.90
C ILE A 12 12.77 -33.71 5.40
N ALA A 13 12.90 -34.70 4.51
CA ALA A 13 12.76 -34.49 3.06
C ALA A 13 11.33 -34.05 2.67
N VAL A 14 10.30 -34.60 3.32
CA VAL A 14 8.90 -34.20 3.11
C VAL A 14 8.66 -32.77 3.64
N CYS A 15 9.21 -32.39 4.80
CA CYS A 15 9.11 -31.03 5.32
C CYS A 15 9.81 -30.00 4.43
N ILE A 16 10.99 -30.33 3.89
CA ILE A 16 11.73 -29.48 2.95
C ILE A 16 10.96 -29.33 1.63
N ALA A 17 10.46 -30.43 1.07
CA ALA A 17 9.65 -30.41 -0.16
C ALA A 17 8.32 -29.65 0.02
N CYS A 18 7.67 -29.78 1.18
CA CYS A 18 6.45 -29.03 1.52
C CYS A 18 6.74 -27.53 1.66
N SER A 19 7.87 -27.18 2.29
CA SER A 19 8.30 -25.79 2.46
C SER A 19 8.71 -25.14 1.12
N SER A 20 9.39 -25.88 0.24
CA SER A 20 9.72 -25.41 -1.11
C SER A 20 8.46 -25.25 -1.98
N LEU A 21 7.53 -26.21 -1.92
CA LEU A 21 6.26 -26.14 -2.65
C LEU A 21 5.41 -24.97 -2.15
N GLN A 22 5.37 -24.73 -0.83
CA GLN A 22 4.64 -23.62 -0.24
C GLN A 22 5.25 -22.26 -0.62
N ALA A 23 6.58 -22.16 -0.69
CA ALA A 23 7.26 -20.99 -1.22
C ALA A 23 6.95 -20.76 -2.71
N GLN A 24 6.99 -21.81 -3.54
CA GLN A 24 6.69 -21.71 -4.97
C GLN A 24 5.22 -21.36 -5.27
N VAL A 25 4.27 -21.91 -4.50
CA VAL A 25 2.85 -21.53 -4.60
C VAL A 25 2.64 -20.07 -4.19
N HIS A 26 3.30 -19.63 -3.12
CA HIS A 26 3.23 -18.25 -2.63
C HIS A 26 3.83 -17.25 -3.62
N ASP A 27 4.97 -17.57 -4.23
CA ASP A 27 5.61 -16.75 -5.25
C ASP A 27 4.74 -16.62 -6.52
N THR A 28 4.12 -17.73 -6.94
CA THR A 28 3.18 -17.75 -8.07
C THR A 28 1.91 -16.95 -7.78
N LEU A 29 1.41 -17.00 -6.54
CA LEU A 29 0.24 -16.25 -6.10
C LEU A 29 0.49 -14.75 -6.09
N PHE A 30 1.68 -14.30 -5.66
CA PHE A 30 2.03 -12.88 -5.66
C PHE A 30 2.33 -12.34 -7.04
N ALA A 31 2.95 -13.14 -7.93
CA ALA A 31 3.23 -12.74 -9.29
C ALA A 31 1.97 -12.28 -10.05
N ARG A 32 0.81 -12.91 -9.80
CA ARG A 32 -0.46 -12.55 -10.47
C ARG A 32 -0.93 -11.12 -10.15
N PHE A 33 -0.62 -10.61 -8.95
CA PHE A 33 -1.01 -9.25 -8.54
C PHE A 33 -0.10 -8.19 -9.14
N LEU A 34 1.10 -8.59 -9.58
CA LEU A 34 2.12 -7.71 -10.15
C LEU A 34 2.05 -7.59 -11.67
N VAL A 35 1.09 -8.26 -12.31
CA VAL A 35 0.85 -8.11 -13.75
C VAL A 35 0.53 -6.64 -14.07
N ASN A 36 1.22 -6.10 -15.08
CA ASN A 36 1.20 -4.68 -15.47
C ASN A 36 1.75 -3.71 -14.41
N LYS A 37 2.50 -4.19 -13.41
CA LYS A 37 3.10 -3.37 -12.36
C LYS A 37 4.61 -3.36 -12.48
N GLU A 38 5.19 -2.18 -12.34
CA GLU A 38 6.65 -2.02 -12.17
C GLU A 38 6.89 -1.61 -10.72
N VAL A 39 7.43 -2.53 -9.91
CA VAL A 39 7.65 -2.33 -8.47
C VAL A 39 9.11 -2.63 -8.12
N PRO A 40 9.68 -2.01 -7.07
CA PRO A 40 11.05 -2.30 -6.65
C PRO A 40 11.15 -3.73 -6.10
N ALA A 41 12.20 -4.46 -6.49
CA ALA A 41 12.42 -5.84 -6.08
C ALA A 41 12.41 -6.00 -4.54
N ALA A 42 13.03 -5.04 -3.82
CA ALA A 42 13.12 -5.04 -2.36
C ALA A 42 11.76 -5.03 -1.64
N TYR A 43 10.70 -4.57 -2.32
CA TYR A 43 9.37 -4.35 -1.71
C TYR A 43 8.25 -5.10 -2.44
N THR A 44 8.63 -6.06 -3.27
CA THR A 44 7.71 -6.83 -4.09
C THR A 44 6.62 -7.53 -3.26
N PRO A 45 6.93 -8.16 -2.10
CA PRO A 45 5.90 -8.79 -1.27
C PRO A 45 4.86 -7.79 -0.73
N GLU A 46 5.30 -6.60 -0.28
CA GLU A 46 4.42 -5.58 0.29
C GLU A 46 3.51 -4.98 -0.79
N PHE A 47 4.04 -4.73 -1.98
CA PHE A 47 3.23 -4.30 -3.13
C PHE A 47 2.23 -5.37 -3.55
N ALA A 48 2.65 -6.62 -3.67
CA ALA A 48 1.77 -7.72 -4.06
C ALA A 48 0.65 -7.94 -3.03
N MET A 49 0.99 -7.87 -1.74
CA MET A 49 0.01 -7.94 -0.65
C MET A 49 -0.99 -6.78 -0.72
N ALA A 50 -0.53 -5.53 -0.84
CA ALA A 50 -1.43 -4.39 -0.96
C ALA A 50 -2.33 -4.50 -2.20
N LEU A 51 -1.77 -4.85 -3.37
CA LEU A 51 -2.51 -5.03 -4.61
C LEU A 51 -3.53 -6.17 -4.54
N SER A 52 -3.33 -7.17 -3.68
CA SER A 52 -4.29 -8.26 -3.49
C SER A 52 -5.65 -7.79 -2.97
N TYR A 53 -5.69 -6.63 -2.30
CA TYR A 53 -6.92 -5.99 -1.82
C TYR A 53 -7.64 -5.17 -2.91
N PHE A 54 -7.00 -4.90 -4.06
CA PHE A 54 -7.54 -4.06 -5.14
C PHE A 54 -7.63 -4.82 -6.48
N PRO A 55 -8.50 -5.85 -6.59
CA PRO A 55 -8.61 -6.67 -7.80
C PRO A 55 -8.99 -5.86 -9.05
N GLU A 56 -9.68 -4.74 -8.89
CA GLU A 56 -10.05 -3.82 -9.98
C GLU A 56 -8.83 -3.14 -10.63
N LEU A 57 -7.67 -3.13 -9.96
CA LEU A 57 -6.42 -2.58 -10.47
C LEU A 57 -5.55 -3.59 -11.24
N SER A 58 -6.00 -4.84 -11.38
CA SER A 58 -5.24 -5.92 -12.03
C SER A 58 -4.76 -5.57 -13.45
N GLN A 59 -5.63 -4.97 -14.27
CA GLN A 59 -5.31 -4.59 -15.65
C GLN A 59 -4.72 -3.19 -15.80
N ILE A 60 -4.55 -2.45 -14.69
CA ILE A 60 -4.09 -1.07 -14.72
C ILE A 60 -2.57 -1.03 -14.66
N HIS A 61 -1.97 -0.20 -15.53
CA HIS A 61 -0.53 -0.02 -15.52
C HIS A 61 -0.11 0.95 -14.41
N ILE A 62 0.68 0.44 -13.46
CA ILE A 62 1.18 1.21 -12.32
C ILE A 62 2.70 1.07 -12.29
N VAL A 63 3.38 2.21 -12.19
CA VAL A 63 4.84 2.27 -12.17
C VAL A 63 5.31 2.96 -10.90
N THR A 64 6.16 2.28 -10.15
CA THR A 64 6.74 2.80 -8.92
C THR A 64 8.02 3.56 -9.23
N LYS A 65 8.19 4.74 -8.64
CA LYS A 65 9.36 5.60 -8.84
C LYS A 65 9.87 6.12 -7.51
N GLU A 66 11.19 6.15 -7.37
CA GLU A 66 11.83 6.76 -6.22
C GLU A 66 12.16 8.23 -6.54
N LYS A 67 11.70 9.17 -5.70
CA LYS A 67 11.98 10.61 -5.86
C LYS A 67 12.06 11.31 -4.50
N ASN A 68 12.71 12.46 -4.45
CA ASN A 68 12.64 13.34 -3.30
C ASN A 68 11.27 14.04 -3.25
N ILE A 69 10.39 13.58 -2.35
CA ILE A 69 9.06 14.12 -2.09
C ILE A 69 8.88 14.40 -0.59
N ARG A 70 7.96 15.31 -0.24
CA ARG A 70 7.72 15.73 1.16
C ARG A 70 6.91 14.72 1.99
N THR A 71 6.27 13.77 1.33
CA THR A 71 5.45 12.71 1.94
C THR A 71 6.17 11.37 1.76
N ALA A 72 5.81 10.34 2.53
CA ALA A 72 6.45 9.02 2.41
C ALA A 72 6.12 8.34 1.07
N MET A 73 4.89 8.50 0.60
CA MET A 73 4.50 8.14 -0.75
C MET A 73 3.56 9.18 -1.37
N ALA A 74 3.34 9.06 -2.68
CA ALA A 74 2.30 9.80 -3.41
C ALA A 74 1.87 9.08 -4.70
N ALA A 75 0.57 9.01 -4.95
CA ALA A 75 -0.01 8.56 -6.21
C ALA A 75 -0.32 9.74 -7.14
N ARG A 76 -0.05 9.58 -8.44
CA ARG A 76 -0.51 10.53 -9.48
C ARG A 76 -0.67 9.89 -10.85
N PRO A 77 -1.60 10.35 -11.69
CA PRO A 77 -1.64 9.98 -13.09
C PRO A 77 -0.39 10.49 -13.82
N SER A 78 0.11 9.73 -14.80
CA SER A 78 1.15 10.21 -15.71
C SER A 78 0.61 11.33 -16.59
N PHE A 79 1.32 12.46 -16.67
CA PHE A 79 0.94 13.66 -17.45
C PHE A 79 0.60 13.32 -18.91
N LEU A 80 1.42 12.48 -19.57
CA LEU A 80 1.18 12.07 -20.97
C LEU A 80 -0.07 11.20 -21.14
N SER A 81 -0.52 10.55 -20.07
CA SER A 81 -1.68 9.65 -20.11
C SER A 81 -2.97 10.30 -19.65
N PHE A 82 -2.92 11.50 -19.06
CA PHE A 82 -4.06 12.17 -18.44
C PHE A 82 -5.27 12.31 -19.38
N PHE A 83 -5.01 12.68 -20.64
CA PHE A 83 -6.03 12.84 -21.68
C PHE A 83 -6.50 11.53 -22.31
N ARG A 84 -5.86 10.39 -22.01
CA ARG A 84 -6.28 9.07 -22.50
C ARG A 84 -7.52 8.57 -21.74
N LYS A 85 -8.21 7.61 -22.34
CA LYS A 85 -9.28 6.84 -21.67
C LYS A 85 -8.73 6.23 -20.37
N PRO A 86 -9.52 6.13 -19.28
CA PRO A 86 -9.05 5.63 -17.99
C PRO A 86 -8.32 4.28 -18.05
N SER A 87 -8.78 3.35 -18.90
CA SER A 87 -8.15 2.02 -19.11
C SER A 87 -6.77 2.06 -19.77
N LYS A 88 -6.39 3.18 -20.40
CA LYS A 88 -5.08 3.36 -21.05
C LYS A 88 -4.17 4.32 -20.27
N ARG A 89 -4.52 4.63 -19.02
CA ARG A 89 -3.74 5.51 -18.16
C ARG A 89 -2.65 4.73 -17.45
N THR A 90 -1.55 5.43 -17.20
CA THR A 90 -0.46 4.95 -16.36
C THR A 90 -0.46 5.76 -15.08
N TYR A 91 -0.36 5.09 -13.95
CA TYR A 91 -0.29 5.73 -12.64
C TYR A 91 1.11 5.59 -12.07
N PHE A 92 1.60 6.64 -11.44
CA PHE A 92 2.86 6.62 -10.72
C PHE A 92 2.61 6.54 -9.23
N LEU A 93 3.21 5.55 -8.59
CA LEU A 93 3.39 5.51 -7.15
C LEU A 93 4.81 6.00 -6.86
N ILE A 94 4.94 7.05 -6.06
CA ILE A 94 6.22 7.67 -5.77
C ILE A 94 6.60 7.35 -4.36
N ILE A 95 7.78 6.77 -4.17
CA ILE A 95 8.37 6.49 -2.87
C ILE A 95 9.41 7.58 -2.57
N ASP A 96 9.45 8.03 -1.33
CA ASP A 96 10.41 9.03 -0.89
C ASP A 96 11.83 8.46 -0.77
N THR A 97 12.80 9.20 -1.31
CA THR A 97 14.22 8.81 -1.19
C THR A 97 14.91 9.45 0.02
N LEU A 98 14.39 10.58 0.49
CA LEU A 98 15.01 11.43 1.51
C LEU A 98 13.95 12.00 2.43
N HIS A 99 14.11 11.75 3.72
CA HIS A 99 13.34 12.38 4.79
C HIS A 99 14.25 13.20 5.71
N GLU A 100 13.69 13.91 6.70
CA GLU A 100 14.42 14.81 7.62
C GLU A 100 15.66 14.18 8.29
N LYS A 101 15.74 12.85 8.36
CA LYS A 101 16.86 12.08 8.95
C LYS A 101 17.82 11.45 7.92
N GLY A 102 17.78 11.87 6.66
CA GLY A 102 18.73 11.44 5.61
C GLY A 102 18.41 10.12 4.89
N ARG A 103 17.30 9.46 5.23
CA ARG A 103 16.70 8.33 4.47
C ARG A 103 15.21 8.52 4.34
N GLY A 104 14.60 8.04 3.24
CA GLY A 104 13.16 8.07 3.05
C GLY A 104 12.39 7.38 4.18
N LEU A 105 11.30 8.00 4.65
CA LEU A 105 10.42 7.52 5.70
C LEU A 105 9.81 6.17 5.33
N PHE A 106 9.49 5.94 4.05
CA PHE A 106 8.96 4.66 3.58
C PHE A 106 9.86 3.48 3.99
N TYR A 107 11.18 3.63 3.86
CA TYR A 107 12.14 2.56 4.15
C TYR A 107 12.27 2.21 5.64
N LEU A 108 11.84 3.10 6.53
CA LEU A 108 11.88 2.89 7.97
C LEU A 108 10.62 2.20 8.49
N LEU A 109 9.57 2.12 7.68
CA LEU A 109 8.29 1.56 8.09
C LEU A 109 8.35 0.03 8.18
N PRO A 110 7.78 -0.58 9.24
CA PRO A 110 7.51 -2.00 9.30
C PRO A 110 6.66 -2.47 8.11
N VAL A 111 6.71 -3.76 7.81
CA VAL A 111 6.01 -4.39 6.68
C VAL A 111 4.52 -4.03 6.67
N THR A 112 3.81 -4.16 7.80
CA THR A 112 2.35 -3.89 7.88
C THR A 112 2.03 -2.43 7.58
N ALA A 113 2.81 -1.50 8.14
CA ALA A 113 2.66 -0.07 7.86
C ALA A 113 2.96 0.29 6.40
N ARG A 114 3.93 -0.38 5.75
CA ARG A 114 4.17 -0.20 4.31
C ARG A 114 3.00 -0.70 3.48
N VAL A 115 2.42 -1.85 3.81
CA VAL A 115 1.20 -2.36 3.13
C VAL A 115 0.05 -1.37 3.28
N GLY A 116 -0.13 -0.77 4.47
CA GLY A 116 -1.15 0.25 4.71
C GLY A 116 -0.92 1.52 3.89
N LEU A 117 0.31 2.03 3.87
CA LEU A 117 0.68 3.19 3.07
C LEU A 117 0.52 2.93 1.57
N ILE A 118 1.00 1.80 1.05
CA ILE A 118 0.81 1.42 -0.36
C ILE A 118 -0.69 1.31 -0.66
N GLY A 119 -1.47 0.70 0.23
CA GLY A 119 -2.90 0.57 0.10
C GLY A 119 -3.65 1.91 0.03
N HIS A 120 -3.24 2.89 0.83
CA HIS A 120 -3.73 4.27 0.72
C HIS A 120 -3.45 4.86 -0.67
N GLU A 121 -2.23 4.70 -1.19
CA GLU A 121 -1.89 5.21 -2.52
C GLU A 121 -2.63 4.47 -3.66
N LEU A 122 -2.91 3.17 -3.49
CA LEU A 122 -3.76 2.42 -4.42
C LEU A 122 -5.21 2.89 -4.37
N ALA A 123 -5.74 3.26 -3.20
CA ALA A 123 -7.06 3.86 -3.08
C ALA A 123 -7.18 5.20 -3.85
N HIS A 124 -6.11 6.01 -3.86
CA HIS A 124 -6.03 7.16 -4.77
C HIS A 124 -6.11 6.73 -6.24
N VAL A 125 -5.37 5.69 -6.66
CA VAL A 125 -5.43 5.17 -8.03
C VAL A 125 -6.85 4.70 -8.39
N THR A 126 -7.52 3.96 -7.49
CA THR A 126 -8.92 3.54 -7.68
C THR A 126 -9.85 4.74 -7.89
N ASP A 127 -9.73 5.80 -7.08
CA ASP A 127 -10.57 7.00 -7.23
C ASP A 127 -10.24 7.77 -8.52
N TYR A 128 -8.96 7.84 -8.93
CA TYR A 128 -8.56 8.46 -10.20
C TYR A 128 -9.05 7.68 -11.41
N HIS A 129 -9.03 6.35 -11.35
CA HIS A 129 -9.41 5.48 -12.44
C HIS A 129 -10.90 5.58 -12.78
N ARG A 130 -11.76 5.82 -11.78
CA ARG A 130 -13.20 6.01 -12.00
C ARG A 130 -13.57 7.32 -12.70
N ARG A 131 -12.62 8.24 -12.88
CA ARG A 131 -12.88 9.61 -13.38
C ARG A 131 -12.47 9.81 -14.84
N LYS A 132 -13.36 10.39 -15.65
CA LYS A 132 -13.01 10.92 -16.99
C LYS A 132 -12.05 12.13 -16.86
N ALA A 133 -11.34 12.49 -17.93
CA ALA A 133 -10.28 13.52 -17.87
C ALA A 133 -10.73 14.88 -17.30
N PRO A 134 -11.89 15.46 -17.67
CA PRO A 134 -12.36 16.72 -17.07
C PRO A 134 -12.65 16.60 -15.56
N ALA A 135 -13.27 15.48 -15.15
CA ALA A 135 -13.56 15.22 -13.74
C ALA A 135 -12.28 14.99 -12.92
N LEU A 136 -11.24 14.40 -13.53
CA LEU A 136 -9.93 14.25 -12.89
C LEU A 136 -9.20 15.58 -12.76
N ALA A 137 -9.34 16.50 -13.74
CA ALA A 137 -8.80 17.85 -13.66
C ALA A 137 -9.48 18.64 -12.54
N GLY A 138 -10.82 18.62 -12.51
CA GLY A 138 -11.61 19.22 -11.43
C GLY A 138 -11.27 18.63 -10.06
N TYR A 139 -10.98 17.33 -9.99
CA TYR A 139 -10.51 16.70 -8.76
C TYR A 139 -9.14 17.23 -8.31
N GLY A 140 -8.19 17.42 -9.23
CA GLY A 140 -6.91 18.03 -8.93
C GLY A 140 -7.05 19.46 -8.38
N ILE A 141 -7.98 20.25 -8.94
CA ILE A 141 -8.32 21.58 -8.42
C ILE A 141 -8.94 21.45 -7.01
N ALA A 142 -9.91 20.56 -6.83
CA ALA A 142 -10.55 20.32 -5.53
C ALA A 142 -9.55 19.89 -4.45
N TYR A 143 -8.50 19.15 -4.82
CA TYR A 143 -7.43 18.75 -3.91
C TYR A 143 -6.65 19.94 -3.34
N CYS A 144 -6.45 21.00 -4.12
CA CYS A 144 -5.81 22.23 -3.64
C CYS A 144 -6.64 22.94 -2.54
N PHE A 145 -7.97 22.84 -2.60
CA PHE A 145 -8.87 23.53 -1.66
C PHE A 145 -9.38 22.65 -0.50
N ASN A 146 -9.61 21.36 -0.76
CA ASN A 146 -10.30 20.45 0.14
C ASN A 146 -9.48 19.19 0.46
N LYS A 147 -8.16 19.35 0.57
CA LYS A 147 -7.22 18.25 0.79
C LYS A 147 -7.65 17.29 1.90
N LYS A 148 -8.01 17.80 3.08
CA LYS A 148 -8.43 16.97 4.23
C LYS A 148 -9.57 16.00 3.85
N LYS A 149 -10.60 16.50 3.16
CA LYS A 149 -11.75 15.69 2.73
C LYS A 149 -11.34 14.61 1.73
N ILE A 150 -10.38 14.89 0.87
CA ILE A 150 -9.90 13.93 -0.12
C ILE A 150 -9.04 12.84 0.51
N GLU A 151 -8.13 13.21 1.42
CA GLU A 151 -7.32 12.24 2.17
C GLU A 151 -8.22 11.32 3.01
N HIS A 152 -9.21 11.88 3.71
CA HIS A 152 -10.19 11.09 4.48
C HIS A 152 -10.96 10.11 3.60
N ARG A 153 -11.49 10.58 2.45
CA ARG A 153 -12.16 9.69 1.47
C ARG A 153 -11.22 8.59 0.95
N THR A 154 -9.92 8.88 0.84
CA THR A 154 -8.93 7.89 0.38
C THR A 154 -8.71 6.82 1.45
N ASP A 155 -8.59 7.23 2.71
CA ASP A 155 -8.56 6.29 3.86
C ASP A 155 -9.84 5.44 3.92
N GLU A 156 -11.03 6.04 3.71
CA GLU A 156 -12.30 5.31 3.65
C GLU A 156 -12.34 4.27 2.53
N ILE A 157 -11.84 4.60 1.33
CA ILE A 157 -11.72 3.63 0.23
C ILE A 157 -10.78 2.50 0.65
N ALA A 158 -9.60 2.79 1.21
CA ALA A 158 -8.68 1.75 1.65
C ALA A 158 -9.28 0.87 2.78
N MET A 159 -10.00 1.46 3.74
CA MET A 159 -10.75 0.72 4.77
C MET A 159 -11.81 -0.19 4.17
N ALA A 160 -12.54 0.27 3.15
CA ALA A 160 -13.54 -0.53 2.44
C ALA A 160 -12.92 -1.72 1.67
N HIS A 161 -11.63 -1.64 1.32
CA HIS A 161 -10.86 -2.77 0.78
C HIS A 161 -10.22 -3.63 1.88
N GLY A 162 -10.56 -3.44 3.16
CA GLY A 162 -10.11 -4.29 4.26
C GLY A 162 -8.73 -3.95 4.84
N LEU A 163 -8.19 -2.76 4.55
CA LEU A 163 -6.85 -2.34 5.00
C LEU A 163 -6.82 -1.56 6.31
N LEU A 164 -7.91 -1.58 7.10
CA LEU A 164 -8.03 -0.79 8.32
C LEU A 164 -6.87 -1.02 9.30
N SER A 165 -6.50 -2.29 9.56
CA SER A 165 -5.42 -2.61 10.50
C SER A 165 -4.07 -2.07 10.02
N GLN A 166 -3.77 -2.19 8.73
CA GLN A 166 -2.51 -1.74 8.14
C GLN A 166 -2.44 -0.20 8.08
N LEU A 167 -3.56 0.47 7.80
CA LEU A 167 -3.68 1.92 7.90
C LEU A 167 -3.44 2.41 9.32
N TYR A 168 -3.99 1.72 10.31
CA TYR A 168 -3.78 2.04 11.72
C TYR A 168 -2.30 1.92 12.11
N ASP A 169 -1.63 0.84 11.72
CA ASP A 169 -0.20 0.64 11.98
C ASP A 169 0.65 1.77 11.38
N TYR A 170 0.34 2.19 10.15
CA TYR A 170 0.99 3.33 9.53
C TYR A 170 0.69 4.65 10.25
N ALA A 171 -0.59 4.92 10.56
CA ALA A 171 -1.02 6.16 11.20
C ALA A 171 -0.31 6.37 12.54
N ARG A 172 -0.12 5.31 13.34
CA ARG A 172 0.62 5.38 14.61
C ARG A 172 2.03 5.93 14.44
N LEU A 173 2.75 5.45 13.43
CA LEU A 173 4.12 5.88 13.14
C LEU A 173 4.16 7.27 12.50
N ALA A 174 3.22 7.55 11.60
CA ALA A 174 3.09 8.84 10.92
C ALA A 174 2.73 9.99 11.88
N PHE A 175 2.04 9.68 12.98
CA PHE A 175 1.64 10.63 14.03
C PHE A 175 2.64 10.70 15.20
N ASP A 176 3.67 9.85 15.20
CA ASP A 176 4.75 9.89 16.19
C ASP A 176 5.87 10.84 15.72
N PRO A 177 6.07 12.00 16.38
CA PRO A 177 7.14 12.93 16.01
C PRO A 177 8.54 12.35 16.24
N ALA A 178 8.71 11.41 17.17
CA ALA A 178 10.00 10.76 17.40
C ALA A 178 10.39 9.87 16.22
N PHE A 179 9.40 9.22 15.60
CA PHE A 179 9.59 8.41 14.40
C PHE A 179 9.66 9.28 13.14
N ALA A 180 8.57 9.95 12.80
CA ALA A 180 8.35 10.63 11.52
C ALA A 180 8.87 12.09 11.47
N GLY A 181 9.35 12.66 12.57
CA GLY A 181 9.74 14.06 12.63
C GLY A 181 8.54 15.00 12.79
N GLU A 182 8.76 16.13 13.47
CA GLU A 182 7.67 17.00 13.88
C GLU A 182 6.89 17.61 12.72
N LYS A 183 7.60 18.03 11.66
CA LYS A 183 6.98 18.70 10.51
C LYS A 183 6.03 17.76 9.79
N TYR A 184 6.46 16.52 9.59
CA TYR A 184 5.64 15.48 8.98
C TYR A 184 4.44 15.13 9.85
N CYS A 185 4.65 14.93 11.15
CA CYS A 185 3.59 14.67 12.12
C CYS A 185 2.53 15.79 12.12
N ARG A 186 2.94 17.07 12.13
CA ARG A 186 2.02 18.22 12.02
C ARG A 186 1.24 18.20 10.70
N TYR A 187 1.90 17.89 9.59
CA TYR A 187 1.22 17.76 8.29
C TYR A 187 0.16 16.65 8.32
N LYS A 188 0.49 15.48 8.89
CA LYS A 188 -0.43 14.35 9.01
C LYS A 188 -1.64 14.65 9.88
N LYS A 189 -1.43 15.22 11.08
CA LYS A 189 -2.49 15.66 11.99
C LYS A 189 -3.47 16.67 11.36
N LYS A 190 -3.02 17.46 10.38
CA LYS A 190 -3.86 18.45 9.71
C LYS A 190 -4.84 17.84 8.71
N TYR A 191 -4.45 16.77 8.02
CA TYR A 191 -5.15 16.31 6.82
C TYR A 191 -5.68 14.87 6.86
N TYR A 192 -5.24 14.04 7.81
CA TYR A 192 -5.53 12.61 7.85
C TYR A 192 -6.29 12.22 9.11
N TYR A 193 -6.98 11.08 9.08
CA TYR A 193 -7.51 10.46 10.29
C TYR A 193 -6.36 10.11 11.24
N SER A 194 -6.57 10.43 12.52
CA SER A 194 -5.69 10.00 13.60
C SER A 194 -5.86 8.50 13.89
N PRO A 195 -4.88 7.86 14.54
CA PRO A 195 -5.02 6.48 15.01
C PRO A 195 -6.27 6.26 15.86
N GLY A 196 -6.65 7.24 16.69
CA GLY A 196 -7.85 7.17 17.52
C GLY A 196 -9.15 7.18 16.72
N GLU A 197 -9.22 7.99 15.65
CA GLU A 197 -10.38 7.99 14.75
C GLU A 197 -10.48 6.67 13.97
N LEU A 198 -9.36 6.11 13.50
CA LEU A 198 -9.34 4.81 12.83
C LEU A 198 -9.87 3.67 13.71
N LEU A 199 -9.56 3.68 15.01
CA LEU A 199 -10.10 2.69 15.97
C LEU A 199 -11.62 2.75 16.08
N GLN A 200 -12.25 3.92 15.93
CA GLN A 200 -13.71 4.04 16.00
C GLN A 200 -14.41 3.28 14.86
N PHE A 201 -13.80 3.24 13.68
CA PHE A 201 -14.28 2.42 12.55
C PHE A 201 -14.12 0.92 12.83
N GLN A 202 -13.05 0.52 13.53
CA GLN A 202 -12.83 -0.89 13.90
C GLN A 202 -13.91 -1.40 14.85
N PHE A 203 -14.30 -0.59 15.84
CA PHE A 203 -15.36 -0.96 16.78
C PHE A 203 -16.73 -1.07 16.10
N HIS A 204 -17.05 -0.20 15.14
CA HIS A 204 -18.30 -0.30 14.37
C HIS A 204 -18.38 -1.60 13.56
N GLN A 205 -17.30 -2.00 12.87
CA GLN A 205 -17.32 -3.25 12.09
C GLN A 205 -17.45 -4.52 12.94
N ASN A 206 -17.05 -4.46 14.21
CA ASN A 206 -17.13 -5.60 15.13
C ASN A 206 -18.45 -5.65 15.93
N GLY A 207 -19.16 -4.52 16.04
CA GLY A 207 -20.46 -4.45 16.73
C GLY A 207 -21.67 -4.80 15.85
N GLU A 208 -21.50 -4.85 14.52
CA GLU A 208 -22.53 -5.23 13.55
C GLU A 208 -22.42 -6.70 13.09
N ARG A 209 -21.58 -7.52 13.74
CA ARG A 209 -21.41 -8.95 13.45
C ARG A 209 -21.96 -9.86 14.55
#